data_AF-A0A9E2IJL4-F1
#
_entry.id   AF-A0A9E2IJL4-F1
#
_cell.length_a   1.000
_cell.length_b   1.000
_cell.length_c   1.000
_cell.angle_alpha   90.00
_cell.angle_beta   90.00
_cell.angle_gamma   90.00
#
_symmetry.space_group_name_H-M   'P 1'
#
loop_
_entity.id
_entity.type
_entity.pdbx_description
1 polymer ?
#
loop_
_entity_poly.entity_id
_entity_poly.type
_entity_poly.pdbx_seq_one_letter_code
_entity_poly.pdbx_strand_id
1 'polypeptide(L)'
;MDKSEITLIVSNTPTFNKLSSADIEEFIALSELKEYKNGEIVYREGAPGDYFYFLLKGRIIALTTAAGRESEIDLLKRGTSFGIISIFTDEPHSVTTRSIESSYILRIPKDRFKDFINTHPPISLDFSRMLSQRVRAKTALVPKRIFQVKRIGVIGFPSAGKTTYLYNLGRQLAEETNKNVICIEVSSSDNFILPYLGKFEASPLALSEFREEDAGRFVATGLVDCLLLKVLSPGNFSALINFLSEQYHFILYEIPFSFWDSYFDDFTSLADHIHFLLFPQIEELRRAGILLDALKAK
;
A
#
# COMPACT_ATOMS: atom_id res chain seq x y z
N MET A 1 29.49 14.33 1.18
CA MET A 1 29.18 13.38 0.08
C MET A 1 29.82 13.90 -1.18
N ASP A 2 30.33 13.01 -2.03
CA ASP A 2 30.92 13.37 -3.32
C ASP A 2 29.84 13.51 -4.41
N LYS A 3 30.10 14.30 -5.46
CA LYS A 3 29.19 14.53 -6.58
C LYS A 3 28.81 13.22 -7.28
N SER A 4 29.75 12.29 -7.46
CA SER A 4 29.49 10.99 -8.09
C SER A 4 28.43 10.16 -7.34
N GLU A 5 28.51 10.16 -6.01
CA GLU A 5 27.57 9.48 -5.12
C GLU A 5 26.17 10.12 -5.20
N ILE A 6 26.11 11.45 -5.22
CA ILE A 6 24.85 12.20 -5.37
C ILE A 6 24.19 11.85 -6.71
N THR A 7 24.95 11.92 -7.81
CA THR A 7 24.46 11.58 -9.15
C THR A 7 23.89 10.17 -9.20
N LEU A 8 24.58 9.19 -8.63
CA LEU A 8 24.12 7.81 -8.59
C LEU A 8 22.80 7.65 -7.81
N ILE A 9 22.62 8.39 -6.72
CA ILE A 9 21.38 8.33 -5.93
C ILE A 9 20.21 8.94 -6.70
N VAL A 10 20.43 10.11 -7.29
CA VAL A 10 19.41 10.82 -8.04
C VAL A 10 18.99 9.98 -9.26
N SER A 11 19.95 9.47 -10.04
CA SER A 11 19.66 8.72 -11.27
C SER A 11 18.92 7.40 -11.03
N ASN A 12 19.16 6.73 -9.90
CA ASN A 12 18.46 5.47 -9.56
C ASN A 12 17.10 5.69 -8.87
N THR A 13 16.68 6.93 -8.64
CA THR A 13 15.37 7.20 -8.04
C THR A 13 14.28 7.15 -9.12
N PRO A 14 13.16 6.43 -8.92
CA PRO A 14 12.11 6.27 -9.94
C PRO A 14 11.56 7.56 -10.55
N THR A 15 11.53 8.66 -9.79
CA THR A 15 11.07 9.97 -10.27
C THR A 15 12.04 10.65 -11.25
N PHE A 16 13.32 10.28 -11.20
CA PHE A 16 14.41 10.92 -11.95
C PHE A 16 15.10 9.98 -12.94
N ASN A 17 14.79 8.68 -12.93
CA ASN A 17 15.46 7.68 -13.78
C ASN A 17 15.17 7.82 -15.28
N LYS A 18 14.21 8.67 -15.66
CA LYS A 18 13.89 9.01 -17.06
C LYS A 18 14.64 10.23 -17.58
N LEU A 19 15.36 10.93 -16.71
CA LEU A 19 16.15 12.09 -17.11
C LEU A 19 17.40 11.68 -17.88
N SER A 20 17.81 12.54 -18.81
CA SER A 20 19.13 12.42 -19.41
C SER A 20 20.21 12.69 -18.35
N SER A 21 21.44 12.20 -18.59
CA SER A 21 22.55 12.52 -17.70
C SER A 21 22.79 14.03 -17.57
N ALA A 22 22.55 14.80 -18.64
CA ALA A 22 22.66 16.25 -18.63
C ALA A 22 21.60 16.90 -17.72
N ASP A 23 20.35 16.42 -17.77
CA ASP A 23 19.26 16.94 -16.95
C ASP A 23 19.47 16.63 -15.45
N ILE A 24 20.07 15.47 -15.14
CA ILE A 24 20.47 15.11 -13.77
C ILE A 24 21.57 16.05 -13.28
N GLU A 25 22.56 16.35 -14.12
CA GLU A 25 23.61 17.30 -13.78
C GLU A 25 23.07 18.71 -13.56
N GLU A 26 22.12 19.15 -14.39
CA GLU A 26 21.39 20.41 -14.21
C GLU A 26 20.65 20.43 -12.88
N PHE A 27 19.85 19.39 -12.59
CA PHE A 27 19.11 19.27 -11.33
C PHE A 27 20.04 19.36 -10.11
N ILE A 28 21.17 18.67 -10.14
CA ILE A 28 22.17 18.72 -9.05
C ILE A 28 22.79 20.11 -8.96
N ALA A 29 23.10 20.77 -10.08
CA ALA A 29 23.66 22.12 -10.11
C ALA A 29 22.69 23.19 -9.58
N LEU A 30 21.37 22.99 -9.74
CA LEU A 30 20.34 23.86 -9.18
C LEU A 30 20.15 23.67 -7.67
N SER A 31 20.70 22.60 -7.10
CA SER A 31 20.48 22.20 -5.71
C SER A 31 21.60 22.64 -4.76
N GLU A 32 21.22 22.85 -3.50
CA GLU A 32 22.14 23.03 -2.38
C GLU A 32 22.14 21.77 -1.52
N LEU A 33 23.33 21.21 -1.25
CA LEU A 33 23.48 20.15 -0.27
C LEU A 33 23.48 20.73 1.15
N LYS A 34 22.56 20.27 2.00
CA LYS A 34 22.50 20.66 3.40
C LYS A 34 22.45 19.44 4.32
N GLU A 35 23.27 19.47 5.36
CA GLU A 35 23.23 18.50 6.44
C GLU A 35 22.25 18.97 7.54
N TYR A 36 21.48 18.03 8.05
CA TYR A 36 20.60 18.21 9.21
C TYR A 36 20.97 17.17 10.27
N LYS A 37 21.23 17.63 11.49
CA LYS A 37 21.55 16.75 12.63
C LYS A 37 20.31 16.08 13.19
N ASN A 38 20.50 15.04 14.00
CA ASN A 38 19.39 14.40 14.70
C ASN A 38 18.60 15.43 15.54
N GLY A 39 17.29 15.44 15.39
CA GLY A 39 16.36 16.36 16.03
C GLY A 39 16.15 17.69 15.28
N GLU A 40 16.97 18.01 14.28
CA GLU A 40 16.83 19.27 13.55
C GLU A 40 15.60 19.26 12.64
N ILE A 41 14.88 20.38 12.64
CA ILE A 41 13.69 20.58 11.84
C ILE A 41 14.10 21.09 10.46
N VAL A 42 13.61 20.43 9.41
CA VAL A 42 13.85 20.83 8.02
C VAL A 42 12.91 21.99 7.66
N TYR A 43 11.63 21.85 7.99
CA TYR A 43 10.63 22.93 7.97
C TYR A 43 9.49 22.64 8.96
N ARG A 44 8.76 23.68 9.34
CA ARG A 44 7.60 23.58 10.24
C ARG A 44 6.29 23.61 9.47
N GLU A 45 5.28 22.98 10.05
CA GLU A 45 3.89 23.19 9.66
C GLU A 45 3.55 24.69 9.71
N GLY A 46 2.83 25.18 8.71
CA GLY A 46 2.50 26.59 8.54
C GLY A 46 3.61 27.47 7.97
N ALA A 47 4.84 26.97 7.82
CA ALA A 47 5.91 27.70 7.16
C ALA A 47 5.70 27.78 5.63
N PRO A 48 6.18 28.84 4.95
CA PRO A 48 6.11 28.92 3.49
C PRO A 48 6.91 27.81 2.80
N GLY A 49 6.40 27.36 1.64
CA GLY A 49 7.03 26.32 0.81
C GLY A 49 8.16 26.84 -0.06
N ASP A 50 9.27 27.27 0.54
CA ASP A 50 10.35 27.97 -0.17
C ASP A 50 11.31 27.06 -0.94
N TYR A 51 11.32 25.76 -0.64
CA TYR A 51 12.24 24.80 -1.24
C TYR A 51 11.57 23.47 -1.57
N PHE A 52 12.03 22.87 -2.65
CA PHE A 52 11.92 21.44 -2.90
C PHE A 52 13.02 20.69 -2.14
N TYR A 53 12.73 19.49 -1.65
CA TYR A 53 13.70 18.69 -0.90
C TYR A 53 13.80 17.25 -1.42
N PHE A 54 15.02 16.72 -1.42
CA PHE A 54 15.32 15.34 -1.77
C PHE A 54 16.32 14.72 -0.78
N LEU A 55 15.91 13.62 -0.15
CA LEU A 55 16.69 12.95 0.90
C LEU A 55 17.75 12.02 0.29
N LEU A 56 19.02 12.40 0.39
CA LEU A 56 20.14 11.59 -0.09
C LEU A 56 20.56 10.48 0.88
N LYS A 57 20.54 10.80 2.18
CA LYS A 57 20.96 9.89 3.25
C LYS A 57 20.28 10.31 4.55
N GLY A 58 19.97 9.33 5.39
CA GLY A 58 19.33 9.54 6.68
C GLY A 58 17.84 9.19 6.67
N ARG A 59 17.14 9.65 7.70
CA ARG A 59 15.71 9.41 7.92
C ARG A 59 15.08 10.69 8.46
N ILE A 60 13.94 11.05 7.88
CA ILE A 60 13.15 12.22 8.26
C ILE A 60 11.75 11.75 8.65
N ILE A 61 11.24 12.20 9.79
CA ILE A 61 9.84 12.00 10.18
C ILE A 61 9.02 13.23 9.76
N ALA A 62 7.83 12.99 9.25
CA ALA A 62 6.79 14.00 9.03
C ALA A 62 5.80 13.94 10.19
N LEU A 63 5.48 15.10 10.77
CA LEU A 63 4.70 15.24 11.98
C LEU A 63 3.57 16.24 11.75
N THR A 64 2.37 15.96 12.26
CA THR A 64 1.32 16.98 12.43
C THR A 64 1.13 17.27 13.90
N THR A 65 0.75 18.51 14.21
CA THR A 65 0.41 18.90 15.57
C THR A 65 -1.11 19.07 15.69
N ALA A 66 -1.75 18.19 16.47
CA ALA A 66 -3.17 18.31 16.79
C ALA A 66 -3.34 18.43 18.31
N ALA A 67 -4.06 19.47 18.78
CA ALA A 67 -4.30 19.73 20.20
C ALA A 67 -3.01 19.71 21.07
N GLY A 68 -1.90 20.22 20.53
CA GLY A 68 -0.61 20.28 21.23
C GLY A 68 0.16 18.96 21.31
N ARG A 69 -0.30 17.89 20.66
CA ARG A 69 0.44 16.62 20.53
C ARG A 69 0.93 16.44 19.11
N GLU A 70 2.22 16.12 18.98
CA GLU A 70 2.79 15.70 17.70
C GLU A 70 2.40 14.24 17.42
N SER A 71 1.95 13.98 16.19
CA SER A 71 1.74 12.63 15.67
C SER A 71 2.57 12.43 14.42
N GLU A 72 3.26 11.29 14.34
CA GLU A 72 3.96 10.87 13.13
C GLU A 72 2.94 10.57 12.03
N ILE A 73 3.16 11.17 10.86
CA ILE A 73 2.37 10.95 9.65
C ILE A 73 3.11 9.98 8.72
N ASP A 74 4.43 10.14 8.60
CA ASP A 74 5.23 9.39 7.64
C ASP A 74 6.72 9.35 8.05
N LEU A 75 7.42 8.31 7.58
CA LEU A 75 8.87 8.14 7.74
C LEU A 75 9.52 8.13 6.34
N LEU A 76 10.18 9.23 6.02
CA LEU A 76 10.86 9.43 4.75
C LEU A 76 12.25 8.78 4.77
N LYS A 77 12.57 8.03 3.71
CA LYS A 77 13.83 7.31 3.53
C LYS A 77 14.62 7.90 2.35
N ARG A 78 15.90 7.51 2.23
CA ARG A 78 16.75 7.83 1.07
C ARG A 78 16.00 7.66 -0.26
N GLY A 79 16.16 8.61 -1.17
CA GLY A 79 15.47 8.65 -2.46
C GLY A 79 14.08 9.30 -2.42
N THR A 80 13.63 9.77 -1.25
CA THR A 80 12.31 10.39 -1.13
C THR A 80 12.36 11.88 -1.39
N SER A 81 11.47 12.37 -2.26
CA SER A 81 11.19 13.80 -2.45
C SER A 81 10.05 14.28 -1.56
N PHE A 82 10.20 15.46 -0.96
CA PHE A 82 9.24 16.04 -0.02
C PHE A 82 9.21 17.58 -0.08
N GLY A 83 8.23 18.20 0.58
CA GLY A 83 7.96 19.66 0.49
C GLY A 83 7.25 20.11 -0.80
N ILE A 84 7.00 19.16 -1.72
CA ILE A 84 6.47 19.40 -3.06
C ILE A 84 5.10 20.07 -3.08
N ILE A 85 4.18 19.66 -2.19
CA ILE A 85 2.78 20.13 -2.21
C ILE A 85 2.73 21.65 -2.13
N SER A 86 3.44 22.23 -1.17
CA SER A 86 3.50 23.67 -0.93
C SER A 86 4.10 24.47 -2.09
N ILE A 87 4.92 23.84 -2.93
CA ILE A 87 5.45 24.48 -4.14
C ILE A 87 4.39 24.56 -5.22
N PHE A 88 3.61 23.50 -5.41
CA PHE A 88 2.60 23.43 -6.48
C PHE A 88 1.28 24.11 -6.12
N THR A 89 0.86 24.07 -4.85
CA THR A 89 -0.38 24.72 -4.40
C THR A 89 -0.18 26.16 -3.96
N ASP A 90 1.08 26.60 -3.81
CA ASP A 90 1.44 27.88 -3.19
C ASP A 90 0.88 28.06 -1.76
N GLU A 91 0.52 26.96 -1.10
CA GLU A 91 0.06 26.95 0.29
C GLU A 91 1.23 26.66 1.27
N PRO A 92 1.11 27.04 2.55
CA PRO A 92 2.07 26.67 3.57
C PRO A 92 2.27 25.15 3.71
N HIS A 93 3.36 24.75 4.35
CA HIS A 93 3.61 23.34 4.69
C HIS A 93 2.52 22.81 5.62
N SER A 94 1.94 21.65 5.26
CA SER A 94 0.88 20.99 6.03
C SER A 94 1.38 20.12 7.17
N VAL A 95 2.70 19.95 7.30
CA VAL A 95 3.35 19.12 8.31
C VAL A 95 4.68 19.73 8.71
N THR A 96 5.16 19.40 9.91
CA THR A 96 6.54 19.61 10.32
C THR A 96 7.39 18.43 9.88
N THR A 97 8.62 18.68 9.43
CA THR A 97 9.57 17.60 9.12
C THR A 97 10.81 17.71 10.01
N ARG A 98 11.24 16.58 10.55
CA ARG A 98 12.35 16.51 11.51
C ARG A 98 13.29 15.37 11.16
N SER A 99 14.60 15.62 11.23
CA SER A 99 15.59 14.57 11.09
C SER A 99 15.67 13.73 12.35
N ILE A 100 15.71 12.40 12.22
CA ILE A 100 15.89 11.47 13.36
C ILE A 100 17.29 10.86 13.43
N GLU A 101 18.16 11.26 12.50
CA GLU A 101 19.59 10.94 12.46
C GLU A 101 20.35 12.05 11.70
N SER A 102 21.65 11.91 11.47
CA SER A 102 22.35 12.81 10.53
C SER A 102 21.86 12.54 9.11
N SER A 103 21.23 13.55 8.51
CA SER A 103 20.61 13.46 7.20
C SER A 103 21.21 14.46 6.23
N TYR A 104 21.45 14.01 4.99
CA TYR A 104 21.93 14.85 3.90
C TYR A 104 20.78 15.04 2.91
N ILE A 105 20.42 16.29 2.66
CA ILE A 105 19.27 16.67 1.83
C ILE A 105 19.73 17.63 0.75
N LEU A 106 19.36 17.36 -0.49
CA LEU A 106 19.39 18.38 -1.54
C LEU A 106 18.16 19.26 -1.39
N ARG A 107 18.33 20.57 -1.43
CA ARG A 107 17.23 21.53 -1.49
C ARG A 107 17.35 22.43 -2.71
N ILE A 108 16.25 22.69 -3.39
CA ILE A 108 16.20 23.57 -4.58
C ILE A 108 15.21 24.70 -4.28
N PRO A 109 15.58 25.97 -4.45
CA PRO A 109 14.65 27.09 -4.29
C PRO A 109 13.41 26.91 -5.18
N LYS A 110 12.24 27.24 -4.64
CA LYS A 110 10.92 27.08 -5.27
C LYS A 110 10.90 27.50 -6.74
N ASP A 111 11.35 28.72 -7.03
CA ASP A 111 11.26 29.29 -8.38
C ASP A 111 12.14 28.50 -9.38
N ARG A 112 13.37 28.16 -8.97
CA ARG A 112 14.28 27.34 -9.79
C ARG A 112 13.72 25.94 -10.04
N PHE A 113 13.06 25.36 -9.05
CA PHE A 113 12.42 24.05 -9.20
C PHE A 113 11.21 24.12 -10.14
N LYS A 114 10.39 25.18 -10.04
CA LYS A 114 9.27 25.41 -10.99
C LYS A 114 9.80 25.57 -12.42
N ASP A 115 10.85 26.36 -12.62
CA ASP A 115 11.48 26.53 -13.94
C ASP A 115 12.00 25.20 -14.50
N PHE A 116 12.71 24.42 -13.68
CA PHE A 116 13.23 23.11 -14.07
C PHE A 116 12.11 22.13 -14.48
N ILE A 117 11.00 22.07 -13.74
CA ILE A 117 9.88 21.18 -14.12
C ILE A 117 9.21 21.64 -15.41
N ASN A 118 9.11 22.95 -15.65
CA ASN A 118 8.50 23.51 -16.86
C ASN A 118 9.33 23.18 -18.12
N THR A 119 10.65 23.07 -17.99
CA THR A 119 11.54 22.66 -19.09
C THR A 119 11.66 21.14 -19.24
N HIS A 120 11.20 20.35 -18.24
CA HIS A 120 11.27 18.89 -18.24
C HIS A 120 9.89 18.21 -18.00
N PRO A 121 8.96 18.24 -18.98
CA PRO A 121 7.60 17.70 -18.84
C PRO A 121 7.47 16.24 -18.35
N PRO A 122 8.37 15.29 -18.70
CA PRO A 122 8.30 13.92 -18.19
C PRO A 122 8.34 13.83 -16.66
N ILE A 123 9.13 14.69 -16.01
CA ILE A 123 9.21 14.78 -14.55
C ILE A 123 7.90 15.32 -13.96
N SER A 124 7.31 16.34 -14.59
CA SER A 124 6.04 16.92 -14.15
C SER A 124 4.94 15.86 -14.05
N LEU A 125 4.88 14.96 -15.05
CA LEU A 125 3.95 13.84 -15.05
C LEU A 125 4.25 12.84 -13.92
N ASP A 126 5.52 12.54 -13.64
CA ASP A 126 5.88 11.62 -12.56
C ASP A 126 5.60 12.22 -11.17
N PHE A 127 5.85 13.51 -10.96
CA PHE A 127 5.40 14.21 -9.75
C PHE A 127 3.88 14.24 -9.64
N SER A 128 3.17 14.51 -10.74
CA SER A 128 1.69 14.49 -10.75
C SER A 128 1.16 13.10 -10.38
N ARG A 129 1.76 12.02 -10.91
CA ARG A 129 1.41 10.64 -10.53
C ARG A 129 1.69 10.37 -9.06
N MET A 130 2.88 10.73 -8.57
CA MET A 130 3.25 10.55 -7.16
C MET A 130 2.34 11.34 -6.22
N LEU A 131 2.02 12.59 -6.55
CA LEU A 131 1.09 13.41 -5.77
C LEU A 131 -0.33 12.84 -5.86
N SER A 132 -0.79 12.37 -7.01
CA SER A 132 -2.09 11.71 -7.16
C SER A 132 -2.17 10.42 -6.35
N GLN A 133 -1.09 9.65 -6.25
CA GLN A 133 -0.99 8.50 -5.37
C GLN A 133 -1.04 8.91 -3.89
N ARG A 134 -0.34 9.98 -3.51
CA ARG A 134 -0.38 10.55 -2.15
C ARG A 134 -1.73 11.19 -1.80
N VAL A 135 -2.44 11.79 -2.77
CA VAL A 135 -3.78 12.36 -2.60
C VAL A 135 -4.81 11.25 -2.55
N ARG A 136 -4.73 10.20 -3.38
CA ARG A 136 -5.53 8.99 -3.17
C ARG A 136 -5.30 8.39 -1.78
N ALA A 137 -4.07 8.49 -1.27
CA ALA A 137 -3.77 8.13 0.12
C ALA A 137 -4.27 9.16 1.17
N LYS A 138 -4.61 10.41 0.80
CA LYS A 138 -5.03 11.50 1.71
C LYS A 138 -6.51 11.92 1.62
N THR A 139 -7.23 11.73 0.52
CA THR A 139 -8.67 12.07 0.38
C THR A 139 -9.56 11.12 1.19
N ALA A 140 -9.00 10.06 1.76
CA ALA A 140 -9.60 9.23 2.79
C ALA A 140 -9.53 9.89 4.19
N LEU A 141 -9.96 11.15 4.36
CA LEU A 141 -9.98 11.88 5.64
C LEU A 141 -11.11 11.40 6.59
N VAL A 142 -10.95 10.16 7.06
CA VAL A 142 -11.16 9.75 8.45
C VAL A 142 -9.75 9.31 8.89
N PRO A 143 -9.26 9.59 10.11
CA PRO A 143 -7.87 9.30 10.48
C PRO A 143 -7.56 7.80 10.40
N LYS A 144 -7.15 7.33 9.23
CA LYS A 144 -6.42 6.08 9.09
C LYS A 144 -4.97 6.41 9.37
N ARG A 145 -4.54 6.07 10.59
CA ARG A 145 -3.22 5.45 10.79
C ARG A 145 -2.90 4.66 9.51
N ILE A 146 -1.75 4.87 8.87
CA ILE A 146 -1.31 4.00 7.77
C ILE A 146 -1.17 2.61 8.37
N PHE A 147 -2.26 1.85 8.36
CA PHE A 147 -2.25 0.44 8.63
C PHE A 147 -1.93 -0.16 7.29
N GLN A 148 -0.71 -0.67 7.17
CA GLN A 148 -0.35 -1.61 6.12
C GLN A 148 -1.43 -2.70 6.12
N VAL A 149 -2.30 -2.69 5.11
CA VAL A 149 -3.30 -3.74 4.94
C VAL A 149 -2.53 -5.02 4.75
N LYS A 150 -2.78 -6.02 5.59
CA LYS A 150 -2.20 -7.35 5.41
C LYS A 150 -3.21 -8.24 4.72
N ARG A 151 -2.86 -8.68 3.52
CA ARG A 151 -3.66 -9.55 2.67
C ARG A 151 -3.14 -10.97 2.79
N ILE A 152 -3.96 -11.85 3.34
CA ILE A 152 -3.59 -13.24 3.60
C ILE A 152 -4.47 -14.13 2.74
N GLY A 153 -3.88 -14.70 1.70
CA GLY A 153 -4.50 -15.72 0.88
C GLY A 153 -4.38 -17.08 1.56
N VAL A 154 -5.47 -17.83 1.66
CA VAL A 154 -5.47 -19.18 2.24
C VAL A 154 -5.77 -20.19 1.14
N ILE A 155 -4.83 -21.11 0.93
CA ILE A 155 -4.95 -22.19 -0.06
C ILE A 155 -4.94 -23.56 0.60
N GLY A 156 -5.66 -24.51 0.03
CA GLY A 156 -5.62 -25.92 0.42
C GLY A 156 -6.72 -26.72 -0.28
N PHE A 157 -7.00 -27.91 0.24
CA PHE A 157 -8.07 -28.78 -0.29
C PHE A 157 -9.40 -28.65 0.48
N PRO A 158 -10.58 -28.84 -0.13
CA PRO A 158 -11.88 -28.64 0.53
C PRO A 158 -12.02 -29.32 1.90
N SER A 159 -11.39 -30.49 2.07
CA SER A 159 -11.25 -31.23 3.32
C SER A 159 -10.52 -30.45 4.43
N ALA A 160 -9.53 -29.63 4.07
CA ALA A 160 -8.52 -29.00 4.94
C ALA A 160 -9.04 -27.93 5.93
N GLY A 161 -10.36 -27.74 6.06
CA GLY A 161 -10.93 -26.79 7.01
C GLY A 161 -10.49 -25.35 6.74
N LYS A 162 -10.30 -24.99 5.47
CA LYS A 162 -9.82 -23.68 4.98
C LYS A 162 -10.59 -22.53 5.60
N THR A 163 -11.91 -22.60 5.51
CA THR A 163 -12.82 -21.56 5.99
C THR A 163 -12.76 -21.42 7.51
N THR A 164 -12.65 -22.55 8.22
CA THR A 164 -12.47 -22.59 9.67
C THR A 164 -11.16 -21.95 10.09
N TYR A 165 -10.06 -22.27 9.42
CA TYR A 165 -8.76 -21.65 9.67
C TYR A 165 -8.80 -20.14 9.39
N LEU A 166 -9.33 -19.75 8.23
CA LEU A 166 -9.46 -18.37 7.80
C LEU A 166 -10.25 -17.55 8.81
N TYR A 167 -11.42 -18.04 9.24
CA TYR A 167 -12.24 -17.36 10.23
C TYR A 167 -11.58 -17.28 11.61
N ASN A 168 -10.98 -18.37 12.10
CA ASN A 168 -10.33 -18.38 13.41
C ASN A 168 -9.10 -17.46 13.45
N LEU A 169 -8.29 -17.46 12.39
CA LEU A 169 -7.17 -16.52 12.25
C LEU A 169 -7.68 -15.08 12.23
N GLY A 170 -8.74 -14.81 11.46
CA GLY A 170 -9.36 -13.49 11.40
C GLY A 170 -9.85 -13.03 12.78
N ARG A 171 -10.49 -13.93 13.54
CA ARG A 171 -10.99 -13.63 14.88
C ARG A 171 -9.87 -13.32 15.85
N GLN A 172 -8.81 -14.13 15.85
CA GLN A 172 -7.67 -13.90 16.72
C GLN A 172 -6.94 -12.60 16.37
N LEU A 173 -6.82 -12.26 15.09
CA LEU A 173 -6.29 -10.95 14.66
C LEU A 173 -7.16 -9.79 15.16
N ALA A 174 -8.49 -9.91 15.05
CA ALA A 174 -9.41 -8.88 15.53
C ALA A 174 -9.30 -8.71 17.06
N GLU A 175 -9.30 -9.80 17.82
CA GLU A 175 -9.23 -9.82 19.28
C GLU A 175 -7.89 -9.27 19.82
N GLU A 176 -6.77 -9.71 19.25
CA GLU A 176 -5.43 -9.34 19.76
C GLU A 176 -5.01 -7.94 19.31
N THR A 177 -5.43 -7.50 18.12
CA THR A 177 -4.95 -6.24 17.54
C THR A 177 -5.98 -5.10 17.64
N ASN A 178 -7.24 -5.41 17.92
CA ASN A 178 -8.36 -4.48 17.91
C ASN A 178 -8.44 -3.67 16.61
N LYS A 179 -8.27 -4.37 15.47
CA LYS A 179 -8.30 -3.82 14.12
C LYS A 179 -9.43 -4.43 13.30
N ASN A 180 -9.87 -3.72 12.27
CA ASN A 180 -10.90 -4.23 11.36
C ASN A 180 -10.34 -5.38 10.53
N VAL A 181 -11.01 -6.52 10.57
CA VAL A 181 -10.66 -7.73 9.83
C VAL A 181 -11.86 -8.15 8.99
N ILE A 182 -11.61 -8.51 7.72
CA ILE A 182 -12.60 -9.18 6.88
C ILE A 182 -12.12 -10.56 6.46
N CYS A 183 -13.02 -11.52 6.52
CA CYS A 183 -12.87 -12.89 6.03
C CYS A 183 -13.75 -13.09 4.79
N ILE A 184 -13.13 -13.54 3.68
CA ILE A 184 -13.79 -13.78 2.42
C ILE A 184 -13.75 -15.28 2.11
N GLU A 185 -14.92 -15.93 2.16
CA GLU A 185 -15.05 -17.30 1.66
C GLU A 185 -15.33 -17.25 0.15
N VAL A 186 -14.59 -18.05 -0.61
CA VAL A 186 -14.67 -18.04 -2.08
C VAL A 186 -15.16 -19.39 -2.55
N SER A 187 -16.33 -19.42 -3.18
CA SER A 187 -16.97 -20.66 -3.65
C SER A 187 -17.46 -20.52 -5.08
N SER A 188 -17.47 -21.62 -5.82
CA SER A 188 -18.16 -21.74 -7.10
C SER A 188 -19.59 -22.28 -6.95
N SER A 189 -19.98 -22.66 -5.73
CA SER A 189 -21.30 -23.20 -5.39
C SER A 189 -22.02 -22.28 -4.41
N ASP A 190 -23.29 -22.57 -4.13
CA ASP A 190 -24.06 -21.87 -3.09
C ASP A 190 -23.86 -22.46 -1.68
N ASN A 191 -22.90 -23.38 -1.53
CA ASN A 191 -22.54 -23.95 -0.24
C ASN A 191 -21.39 -23.12 0.38
N PHE A 192 -21.75 -22.33 1.39
CA PHE A 192 -20.83 -21.52 2.19
C PHE A 192 -20.80 -22.02 3.63
N ILE A 193 -19.63 -22.07 4.25
CA ILE A 193 -19.40 -22.54 5.62
C ILE A 193 -19.29 -21.36 6.59
N LEU A 194 -18.77 -20.22 6.13
CA LEU A 194 -18.50 -19.03 6.92
C LEU A 194 -19.74 -18.51 7.69
N PRO A 195 -20.98 -18.52 7.14
CA PRO A 195 -22.18 -18.10 7.86
C PRO A 195 -22.43 -18.91 9.13
N TYR A 196 -22.14 -20.21 9.10
CA TYR A 196 -22.32 -21.09 10.26
C TYR A 196 -21.26 -20.84 11.34
N LEU A 197 -20.02 -20.55 10.93
CA LEU A 197 -18.91 -20.25 11.84
C LEU A 197 -19.12 -18.89 12.53
N GLY A 198 -19.50 -17.88 11.75
CA GLY A 198 -19.72 -16.52 12.24
C GLY A 198 -21.11 -16.26 12.82
N LYS A 199 -22.04 -17.21 12.68
CA LYS A 199 -23.45 -17.10 13.11
C LYS A 199 -24.13 -15.86 12.54
N PHE A 200 -24.06 -15.70 11.23
CA PHE A 200 -24.68 -14.59 10.49
C PHE A 200 -25.45 -15.10 9.27
N GLU A 201 -26.33 -14.27 8.73
CA GLU A 201 -26.93 -14.48 7.41
C GLU A 201 -26.35 -13.43 6.44
N ALA A 202 -25.95 -13.87 5.24
CA ALA A 202 -25.49 -12.99 4.17
C ALA A 202 -25.84 -13.59 2.82
N SER A 203 -26.15 -12.72 1.85
CA SER A 203 -26.25 -13.13 0.46
C SER A 203 -24.86 -13.13 -0.19
N PRO A 204 -24.54 -14.13 -1.03
CA PRO A 204 -23.28 -14.13 -1.75
C PRO A 204 -23.22 -13.04 -2.81
N LEU A 205 -22.06 -12.39 -2.89
CA LEU A 205 -21.72 -11.47 -3.97
C LEU A 205 -21.17 -12.28 -5.14
N ALA A 206 -21.83 -12.22 -6.30
CA ALA A 206 -21.22 -12.69 -7.53
C ALA A 206 -20.09 -11.73 -7.95
N LEU A 207 -18.86 -12.24 -8.13
CA LEU A 207 -17.71 -11.38 -8.43
C LEU A 207 -17.88 -10.58 -9.74
N SER A 208 -18.60 -11.14 -10.71
CA SER A 208 -18.94 -10.45 -11.98
C SER A 208 -19.90 -9.27 -11.80
N GLU A 209 -20.65 -9.23 -10.69
CA GLU A 209 -21.65 -8.21 -10.39
C GLU A 209 -21.14 -7.14 -9.42
N PHE A 210 -19.87 -7.24 -8.99
CA PHE A 210 -19.28 -6.30 -8.04
C PHE A 210 -19.34 -4.86 -8.54
N ARG A 211 -19.88 -3.99 -7.67
CA ARG A 211 -19.87 -2.53 -7.79
C ARG A 211 -19.55 -1.94 -6.42
N GLU A 212 -18.62 -0.98 -6.36
CA GLU A 212 -18.18 -0.37 -5.11
C GLU A 212 -19.33 0.27 -4.32
N GLU A 213 -20.29 0.87 -5.02
CA GLU A 213 -21.45 1.57 -4.46
C GLU A 213 -22.37 0.64 -3.62
N ASP A 214 -22.45 -0.64 -3.97
CA ASP A 214 -23.36 -1.61 -3.35
C ASP A 214 -22.64 -2.72 -2.57
N ALA A 215 -21.31 -2.80 -2.66
CA ALA A 215 -20.50 -3.87 -2.08
C ALA A 215 -20.71 -4.05 -0.57
N GLY A 216 -20.91 -2.95 0.16
CA GLY A 216 -21.16 -2.98 1.60
C GLY A 216 -22.41 -3.76 2.01
N ARG A 217 -23.41 -3.92 1.12
CA ARG A 217 -24.64 -4.68 1.42
C ARG A 217 -24.42 -6.19 1.53
N PHE A 218 -23.33 -6.69 0.96
CA PHE A 218 -22.98 -8.11 0.97
C PHE A 218 -22.06 -8.49 2.14
N VAL A 219 -21.63 -7.50 2.94
CA VAL A 219 -20.77 -7.72 4.10
C VAL A 219 -21.62 -7.92 5.35
N ALA A 220 -21.46 -9.07 5.99
CA ALA A 220 -22.01 -9.30 7.32
C ALA A 220 -21.04 -8.75 8.38
N THR A 221 -21.49 -7.77 9.16
CA THR A 221 -20.66 -7.09 10.15
C THR A 221 -20.61 -7.83 11.49
N GLY A 222 -19.46 -7.89 12.14
CA GLY A 222 -19.30 -8.55 13.45
C GLY A 222 -17.95 -8.25 14.12
N LEU A 223 -17.51 -9.15 15.00
CA LEU A 223 -16.13 -9.12 15.52
C LEU A 223 -15.11 -9.27 14.37
N VAL A 224 -15.49 -10.06 13.38
CA VAL A 224 -14.82 -10.19 12.08
C VAL A 224 -15.90 -10.04 11.03
N ASP A 225 -15.70 -9.12 10.11
CA ASP A 225 -16.64 -8.93 9.02
C ASP A 225 -16.47 -10.07 8.01
N CYS A 226 -17.57 -10.49 7.40
CA CYS A 226 -17.58 -11.67 6.54
C CYS A 226 -18.21 -11.34 5.19
N LEU A 227 -17.58 -11.81 4.12
CA LEU A 227 -18.07 -11.70 2.75
C LEU A 227 -18.10 -13.09 2.11
N LEU A 228 -19.24 -13.42 1.51
CA LEU A 228 -19.40 -14.63 0.71
C LEU A 228 -19.21 -14.25 -0.76
N LEU A 229 -18.16 -14.76 -1.40
CA LEU A 229 -17.84 -14.44 -2.78
C LEU A 229 -18.11 -15.64 -3.68
N LYS A 230 -19.06 -15.49 -4.61
CA LYS A 230 -19.38 -16.47 -5.63
C LYS A 230 -18.59 -16.16 -6.90
N VAL A 231 -17.76 -17.11 -7.34
CA VAL A 231 -16.93 -16.98 -8.54
C VAL A 231 -17.34 -18.04 -9.55
N LEU A 232 -18.04 -17.63 -10.61
CA LEU A 232 -18.47 -18.50 -11.72
C LEU A 232 -17.77 -18.15 -13.05
N SER A 233 -17.25 -16.94 -13.18
CA SER A 233 -16.68 -16.37 -14.41
C SER A 233 -15.56 -15.37 -14.08
N PRO A 234 -14.77 -14.88 -15.06
CA PRO A 234 -13.82 -13.80 -14.82
C PRO A 234 -14.53 -12.60 -14.19
N GLY A 235 -13.91 -11.99 -13.20
CA GLY A 235 -14.40 -10.78 -12.58
C GLY A 235 -13.24 -10.04 -11.92
N ASN A 236 -13.44 -8.77 -11.59
CA ASN A 236 -12.35 -7.91 -11.15
C ASN A 236 -12.08 -8.07 -9.65
N PHE A 237 -11.44 -9.19 -9.27
CA PHE A 237 -11.05 -9.45 -7.89
C PHE A 237 -10.13 -8.36 -7.32
N SER A 238 -9.24 -7.80 -8.15
CA SER A 238 -8.38 -6.68 -7.77
C SER A 238 -9.17 -5.44 -7.35
N ALA A 239 -10.23 -5.08 -8.08
CA ALA A 239 -11.09 -3.96 -7.70
C ALA A 239 -11.78 -4.21 -6.34
N LEU A 240 -12.31 -5.42 -6.11
CA LEU A 240 -12.88 -5.79 -4.81
C LEU A 240 -11.85 -5.67 -3.68
N ILE A 241 -10.65 -6.22 -3.85
CA ILE A 241 -9.59 -6.15 -2.84
C ILE A 241 -9.13 -4.71 -2.60
N ASN A 242 -9.06 -3.88 -3.63
CA ASN A 242 -8.71 -2.46 -3.48
C ASN A 242 -9.78 -1.71 -2.69
N PHE A 243 -11.06 -1.91 -3.00
CA PHE A 243 -12.19 -1.35 -2.24
C PHE A 243 -12.13 -1.78 -0.77
N LEU A 244 -11.94 -3.06 -0.48
CA LEU A 244 -11.84 -3.56 0.89
C LEU A 244 -10.59 -3.05 1.62
N SER A 245 -9.50 -2.79 0.91
CA SER A 245 -8.28 -2.20 1.49
C SER A 245 -8.54 -0.80 2.08
N GLU A 246 -9.61 -0.12 1.65
CA GLU A 246 -10.03 1.16 2.19
C GLU A 246 -10.68 1.08 3.56
N GLN A 247 -11.15 -0.11 4.01
CA GLN A 247 -11.92 -0.27 5.25
C GLN A 247 -11.27 -1.23 6.25
N TYR A 248 -10.50 -2.21 5.76
CA TYR A 248 -9.94 -3.28 6.56
C TYR A 248 -8.42 -3.16 6.76
N HIS A 249 -7.95 -3.65 7.89
CA HIS A 249 -6.52 -3.73 8.22
C HIS A 249 -5.96 -5.10 7.88
N PHE A 250 -6.81 -6.12 7.95
CA PHE A 250 -6.52 -7.47 7.52
C PHE A 250 -7.62 -7.94 6.57
N ILE A 251 -7.21 -8.46 5.42
CA ILE A 251 -8.11 -9.07 4.44
C ILE A 251 -7.66 -10.52 4.28
N LEU A 252 -8.46 -11.44 4.79
CA LEU A 252 -8.22 -12.87 4.67
C LEU A 252 -9.17 -13.39 3.60
N TYR A 253 -8.66 -14.08 2.59
CA TYR A 253 -9.51 -14.66 1.55
C TYR A 253 -9.05 -16.05 1.14
N GLU A 254 -10.00 -16.88 0.74
CA GLU A 254 -9.69 -18.18 0.16
C GLU A 254 -9.18 -18.02 -1.27
N ILE A 255 -8.11 -18.74 -1.60
CA ILE A 255 -7.66 -18.89 -2.98
C ILE A 255 -8.29 -20.18 -3.50
N PRO A 256 -9.24 -20.10 -4.45
CA PRO A 256 -10.02 -21.25 -4.82
C PRO A 256 -9.20 -22.20 -5.70
N PHE A 257 -9.07 -23.45 -5.25
CA PHE A 257 -8.24 -24.47 -5.92
C PHE A 257 -8.76 -24.86 -7.32
N SER A 258 -10.07 -24.70 -7.56
CA SER A 258 -10.73 -25.09 -8.82
C SER A 258 -10.46 -24.17 -10.01
N PHE A 259 -9.80 -23.03 -9.80
CA PHE A 259 -9.60 -21.98 -10.84
C PHE A 259 -8.14 -21.83 -11.27
N TRP A 260 -7.38 -22.91 -11.14
CA TRP A 260 -5.93 -22.97 -11.30
C TRP A 260 -5.41 -22.34 -12.61
N ASP A 261 -6.12 -22.50 -13.73
CA ASP A 261 -5.61 -22.10 -15.05
C ASP A 261 -6.01 -20.69 -15.51
N SER A 262 -7.03 -20.06 -14.91
CA SER A 262 -7.56 -18.78 -15.45
C SER A 262 -7.60 -17.62 -14.47
N TYR A 263 -7.67 -17.86 -13.15
CA TYR A 263 -7.78 -16.78 -12.15
C TYR A 263 -6.80 -16.90 -11.01
N PHE A 264 -5.98 -17.95 -10.98
CA PHE A 264 -5.04 -18.20 -9.88
C PHE A 264 -4.09 -17.02 -9.62
N ASP A 265 -3.60 -16.37 -10.67
CA ASP A 265 -2.71 -15.21 -10.58
C ASP A 265 -3.41 -13.98 -10.01
N ASP A 266 -4.69 -13.78 -10.33
CA ASP A 266 -5.48 -12.65 -9.83
C ASP A 266 -5.63 -12.72 -8.32
N PHE A 267 -5.76 -13.93 -7.76
CA PHE A 267 -5.87 -14.14 -6.32
C PHE A 267 -4.50 -14.13 -5.62
N THR A 268 -3.46 -14.71 -6.21
CA THR A 268 -2.15 -14.83 -5.56
C THR A 268 -1.32 -13.55 -5.61
N SER A 269 -1.35 -12.80 -6.72
CA SER A 269 -0.57 -11.57 -6.89
C SER A 269 -0.96 -10.45 -5.92
N LEU A 270 -2.16 -10.52 -5.34
CA LEU A 270 -2.67 -9.54 -4.38
C LEU A 270 -2.35 -9.90 -2.93
N ALA A 271 -1.92 -11.13 -2.65
CA ALA A 271 -1.62 -11.58 -1.29
C ALA A 271 -0.23 -11.13 -0.82
N ASP A 272 -0.12 -10.59 0.38
CA ASP A 272 1.18 -10.35 1.04
C ASP A 272 1.75 -11.65 1.61
N HIS A 273 0.86 -12.53 2.07
CA HIS A 273 1.18 -13.85 2.60
C HIS A 273 0.22 -14.89 2.03
N ILE A 274 0.75 -16.05 1.65
CA ILE A 274 -0.05 -17.20 1.23
C ILE A 274 0.14 -18.32 2.25
N HIS A 275 -0.95 -18.72 2.89
CA HIS A 275 -0.98 -19.78 3.90
C HIS A 275 -1.48 -21.07 3.27
N PHE A 276 -0.65 -22.12 3.35
CA PHE A 276 -0.96 -23.44 2.81
C PHE A 276 -1.51 -24.34 3.92
N LEU A 277 -2.73 -24.82 3.74
CA LEU A 277 -3.36 -25.83 4.58
C LEU A 277 -3.37 -27.16 3.84
N LEU A 278 -2.55 -28.08 4.33
CA LEU A 278 -2.34 -29.40 3.76
C LEU A 278 -2.69 -30.46 4.80
N PHE A 279 -3.37 -31.52 4.39
CA PHE A 279 -3.39 -32.76 5.16
C PHE A 279 -2.26 -33.70 4.73
N PRO A 280 -1.89 -34.66 5.60
CA PRO A 280 -0.89 -35.69 5.29
C PRO A 280 -1.45 -36.76 4.34
N GLN A 281 -2.28 -36.37 3.36
CA GLN A 281 -2.73 -37.24 2.28
C GLN A 281 -1.78 -37.09 1.09
N ILE A 282 -1.27 -38.22 0.58
CA ILE A 282 -0.26 -38.25 -0.49
C ILE A 282 -0.69 -37.44 -1.72
N GLU A 283 -1.97 -37.49 -2.07
CA GLU A 283 -2.52 -36.75 -3.22
C GLU A 283 -2.52 -35.23 -2.98
N GLU A 284 -2.86 -34.78 -1.77
CA GLU A 284 -2.80 -33.35 -1.40
C GLU A 284 -1.36 -32.84 -1.42
N LEU A 285 -0.41 -33.61 -0.87
CA LEU A 285 1.01 -33.26 -0.86
C LEU A 285 1.61 -33.18 -2.27
N ARG A 286 1.24 -34.12 -3.15
CA ARG A 286 1.68 -34.10 -4.56
C ARG A 286 1.19 -32.86 -5.29
N ARG A 287 -0.10 -32.53 -5.15
CA ARG A 287 -0.71 -31.34 -5.77
C ARG A 287 -0.11 -30.06 -5.20
N ALA A 288 0.14 -30.00 -3.90
CA ALA A 288 0.83 -28.88 -3.28
C ALA A 288 2.25 -28.69 -3.85
N GLY A 289 2.98 -29.78 -4.10
CA GLY A 289 4.29 -29.76 -4.77
C GLY A 289 4.23 -29.11 -6.15
N ILE A 290 3.29 -29.54 -7.00
CA ILE A 290 3.07 -28.95 -8.35
C ILE A 290 2.78 -27.45 -8.25
N LEU A 291 1.94 -27.05 -7.31
CA LEU A 291 1.56 -25.66 -7.06
C LEU A 291 2.77 -24.83 -6.60
N LEU A 292 3.59 -25.35 -5.68
CA LEU A 292 4.82 -24.68 -5.25
C LEU A 292 5.82 -24.51 -6.40
N ASP A 293 5.94 -25.50 -7.28
CA ASP A 293 6.83 -25.41 -8.44
C ASP A 293 6.32 -24.39 -9.47
N ALA A 294 5.00 -24.33 -9.70
CA ALA A 294 4.38 -23.31 -10.55
C ALA A 294 4.57 -21.88 -9.99
N LEU A 295 4.49 -21.71 -8.67
CA LEU A 295 4.75 -20.41 -8.02
C LEU A 295 6.22 -19.99 -8.09
N LYS A 296 7.16 -20.94 -8.04
CA LYS A 296 8.61 -20.64 -8.17
C LYS A 296 9.04 -20.29 -9.59
N ALA A 297 8.28 -20.71 -10.59
CA ALA A 297 8.59 -20.47 -12.00
C ALA A 297 8.17 -19.07 -12.49
N LYS A 298 7.53 -18.26 -11.63
CA LYS A 298 7.11 -16.88 -11.88
C LYS A 298 7.93 -15.91 -11.03
#